data_AF-A0A143XDG7-F1
#
_entry.id   AF-A0A143XDG7-F1
#
_cell.length_a   1.000
_cell.length_b   1.000
_cell.length_c   1.000
_cell.angle_alpha   90.00
_cell.angle_beta   90.00
_cell.angle_gamma   90.00
#
_symmetry.space_group_name_H-M   'P 1'
#
loop_
_entity.id
_entity.type
_entity.pdbx_description
1 polymer ?
#
loop_
_entity_poly.entity_id
_entity_poly.type
_entity_poly.pdbx_seq_one_letter_code
_entity_poly.pdbx_strand_id
1 'polypeptide(L)'
;MTALDRCTLEIGDLYVFTDETNARRVWGIFEGLDEAGRILLGSETEDFSNYRLHTTLPEEFSHAESATRSDLLDYAYNLGFNRL
;
A
#
# COMPACT_ATOMS: atom_id res chain seq x y z
N MET A 1 11.14 -9.23 -16.24
CA MET A 1 11.14 -9.87 -14.91
C MET A 1 11.71 -8.87 -13.92
N THR A 2 10.89 -7.93 -13.47
CA THR A 2 11.15 -7.19 -12.23
C THR A 2 10.09 -7.70 -11.28
N ALA A 3 10.45 -8.81 -10.63
CA ALA A 3 9.84 -9.15 -9.37
C ALA A 3 9.89 -7.88 -8.52
N LEU A 4 8.83 -7.58 -7.77
CA LEU A 4 8.96 -6.79 -6.54
C LEU A 4 10.33 -7.12 -5.93
N ASP A 5 11.05 -6.14 -5.41
CA ASP A 5 12.07 -6.38 -4.40
C ASP A 5 11.39 -7.02 -3.17
N ARG A 6 10.92 -8.27 -3.33
CA ARG A 6 10.14 -9.07 -2.37
C ARG A 6 10.97 -9.45 -1.15
N CYS A 7 12.22 -8.96 -1.06
CA CYS A 7 13.19 -9.32 -0.04
C CYS A 7 13.21 -8.39 1.18
N THR A 8 12.35 -7.37 1.26
CA THR A 8 12.38 -6.41 2.39
C THR A 8 11.01 -6.05 2.97
N LEU A 9 9.94 -6.75 2.59
CA LEU A 9 8.62 -6.51 3.20
C LEU A 9 8.53 -7.26 4.54
N GLU A 10 8.31 -6.51 5.62
CA GLU A 10 8.12 -7.05 6.96
C GLU A 10 6.63 -7.07 7.32
N ILE A 11 6.17 -8.19 7.88
CA ILE A 11 4.77 -8.34 8.31
C ILE A 11 4.50 -7.36 9.46
N GLY A 12 3.44 -6.58 9.34
CA GLY A 12 3.04 -5.55 10.29
C GLY A 12 3.54 -4.15 9.94
N ASP A 13 4.41 -4.01 8.94
CA ASP A 13 4.93 -2.72 8.52
C ASP A 13 4.05 -2.05 7.46
N LEU A 14 4.14 -0.72 7.42
CA LEU A 14 3.39 0.14 6.52
C LEU A 14 4.15 0.38 5.22
N TYR A 15 3.45 0.21 4.10
CA TYR A 15 3.97 0.44 2.77
C TYR A 15 2.97 1.22 1.91
N VAL A 16 3.50 1.84 0.85
CA VAL A 16 2.71 2.39 -0.26
C VAL A 16 2.86 1.45 -1.45
N PHE A 17 1.75 0.87 -1.89
CA PHE A 17 1.68 0.02 -3.05
C PHE A 17 1.19 0.83 -4.24
N THR A 18 1.86 0.71 -5.38
CA THR A 18 1.50 1.42 -6.62
C THR A 18 1.10 0.44 -7.70
N ASP A 19 -0.07 0.67 -8.28
CA ASP A 19 -0.54 0.06 -9.53
C ASP A 19 0.04 0.86 -10.70
N GLU A 20 0.99 0.26 -11.43
CA GLU A 20 1.66 0.88 -12.57
C GLU A 20 0.73 1.05 -13.78
N THR A 21 -0.37 0.30 -13.85
CA THR A 21 -1.31 0.33 -14.97
C THR A 21 -2.25 1.53 -14.87
N ASN A 22 -2.78 1.79 -13.67
CA ASN A 22 -3.78 2.83 -13.44
C ASN A 22 -3.24 4.04 -12.66
N ALA A 23 -1.94 4.06 -12.35
CA ALA A 23 -1.29 5.07 -11.50
C ALA A 23 -2.00 5.24 -10.13
N ARG A 24 -2.59 4.17 -9.62
CA ARG A 24 -3.32 4.16 -8.33
C ARG A 24 -2.34 3.82 -7.22
N ARG A 25 -2.46 4.49 -6.08
CA ARG A 25 -1.62 4.26 -4.90
C ARG A 25 -2.48 3.89 -3.71
N VAL A 26 -2.06 2.86 -2.99
CA VAL A 26 -2.76 2.34 -1.82
C VAL A 26 -1.76 2.26 -0.68
N TRP A 27 -2.10 2.84 0.47
CA TRP A 27 -1.37 2.64 1.71
C TRP A 27 -1.86 1.37 2.37
N GLY A 28 -0.97 0.53 2.87
CA GLY A 28 -1.38 -0.70 3.52
C GLY A 28 -0.38 -1.29 4.50
N ILE A 29 -0.89 -2.01 5.49
CA ILE A 29 -0.09 -2.80 6.43
C ILE A 29 0.10 -4.19 5.83
N PHE A 30 1.34 -4.57 5.57
CA PHE A 30 1.65 -5.86 4.96
C PHE A 30 1.38 -7.03 5.93
N GLU A 31 0.57 -8.01 5.51
CA GLU A 31 0.26 -9.22 6.28
C GLU A 31 0.92 -10.48 5.72
N GLY A 32 1.35 -10.46 4.46
CA GLY A 32 2.01 -11.60 3.82
C GLY A 32 1.63 -11.74 2.36
N LEU A 33 1.79 -12.95 1.83
CA LEU A 33 1.40 -13.31 0.47
C LEU A 33 0.37 -14.44 0.52
N ASP A 34 -0.56 -14.44 -0.44
CA ASP A 34 -1.49 -15.55 -0.63
C ASP A 34 -0.85 -16.73 -1.39
N GLU A 35 -1.62 -17.80 -1.60
CA GLU A 35 -1.15 -19.01 -2.30
C GLU A 35 -0.72 -18.73 -3.76
N ALA A 36 -1.23 -17.65 -4.37
CA ALA A 36 -0.86 -17.20 -5.72
C ALA A 36 0.32 -16.21 -5.70
N GLY A 37 0.84 -15.83 -4.53
CA GLY A 37 1.92 -14.87 -4.38
C GLY A 37 1.47 -13.41 -4.53
N ARG A 38 0.19 -13.12 -4.35
CA ARG A 38 -0.39 -11.77 -4.29
C ARG A 38 -0.27 -11.19 -2.90
N ILE A 39 -0.21 -9.87 -2.80
CA ILE A 39 0.03 -9.16 -1.55
C ILE A 39 -1.24 -9.16 -0.68
N LEU A 40 -1.09 -9.58 0.57
CA LEU A 40 -2.14 -9.51 1.59
C LEU A 40 -1.88 -8.32 2.50
N LEU A 41 -2.93 -7.52 2.71
CA LEU A 41 -2.92 -6.35 3.57
C LEU A 41 -3.92 -6.50 4.70
N GLY A 42 -3.48 -6.26 5.94
CA GLY A 42 -4.36 -6.29 7.11
C GLY A 42 -5.30 -5.11 7.16
N SER A 43 -4.81 -3.95 6.74
CA SER A 43 -5.61 -2.77 6.47
C SER A 43 -5.04 -2.01 5.29
N GLU A 44 -5.91 -1.42 4.48
CA GLU A 44 -5.54 -0.54 3.38
C GLU A 44 -6.39 0.74 3.33
N THR A 45 -5.84 1.80 2.75
CA THR A 45 -6.57 3.02 2.39
C THR A 45 -5.92 3.74 1.21
N GLU A 46 -6.72 4.38 0.38
CA GLU A 46 -6.25 5.26 -0.70
C GLU A 46 -6.33 6.74 -0.33
N ASP A 47 -7.31 7.09 0.49
CA ASP A 47 -7.75 8.46 0.70
C ASP A 47 -7.90 8.84 2.18
N PHE A 48 -7.46 7.95 3.08
CA PHE A 48 -7.55 8.07 4.55
C PHE A 48 -8.97 8.29 5.09
N SER A 49 -9.97 8.17 4.21
CA SER A 49 -11.39 8.37 4.48
C SER A 49 -12.12 7.02 4.47
N ASN A 50 -11.66 6.11 3.61
CA ASN A 50 -12.17 4.77 3.46
C ASN A 50 -11.05 3.77 3.77
N TYR A 51 -11.25 2.99 4.83
CA TYR A 51 -10.35 1.90 5.21
C TYR A 51 -10.99 0.57 4.88
N ARG A 52 -10.21 -0.31 4.26
CA ARG A 52 -10.58 -1.71 4.05
C ARG A 52 -9.67 -2.59 4.90
N LEU A 53 -10.18 -3.75 5.29
CA LEU A 53 -9.48 -4.72 6.11
C LEU A 53 -9.30 -6.02 5.32
N HIS A 54 -8.23 -6.75 5.61
CA HIS A 54 -7.92 -8.07 5.03
C HIS A 54 -8.09 -8.08 3.50
N THR A 55 -7.41 -7.15 2.83
CA THR A 55 -7.52 -6.98 1.38
C THR A 55 -6.39 -7.70 0.67
N THR A 56 -6.71 -8.40 -0.42
CA THR A 56 -5.72 -8.97 -1.33
C THR A 56 -5.53 -8.01 -2.50
N LEU A 57 -4.32 -7.51 -2.69
CA LEU A 57 -4.03 -6.64 -3.81
C LEU A 57 -4.03 -7.43 -5.12
N PRO A 58 -4.60 -6.85 -6.20
CA PRO A 58 -4.46 -7.35 -7.56
C PRO A 58 -2.99 -7.46 -8.01
N GLU A 59 -2.71 -8.28 -9.03
CA GLU A 59 -1.34 -8.51 -9.54
C GLU A 59 -0.69 -7.28 -10.18
N GLU A 60 -1.51 -6.29 -10.56
CA GLU A 60 -1.11 -5.01 -11.11
C GLU A 60 -0.31 -4.16 -10.11
N PHE A 61 -0.43 -4.44 -8.81
CA PHE A 61 0.38 -3.82 -7.77
C PHE A 61 1.76 -4.48 -7.70
N SER A 62 2.65 -4.02 -8.59
CA SER A 62 4.01 -4.54 -8.77
C SER A 62 5.08 -3.77 -7.97
N HIS A 63 4.75 -2.59 -7.42
CA HIS A 63 5.69 -1.74 -6.72
C HIS A 63 5.24 -1.45 -5.28
N ALA A 64 6.18 -1.53 -4.35
CA ALA A 64 5.96 -1.24 -2.93
C ALA A 64 7.11 -0.38 -2.40
N GLU A 65 6.77 0.73 -1.75
CA GLU A 65 7.71 1.64 -1.10
C GLU A 65 7.49 1.61 0.41
N SER A 66 8.57 1.50 1.19
CA SER A 66 8.48 1.59 2.66
C SER A 66 7.96 2.97 3.05
N ALA A 67 6.97 3.00 3.93
CA ALA A 67 6.36 4.26 4.34
C ALA A 67 6.47 4.42 5.85
N THR A 68 6.90 5.59 6.29
CA THR A 68 6.95 5.90 7.73
C THR A 68 5.65 6.55 8.19
N ARG A 69 5.45 6.58 9.50
CA ARG A 69 4.37 7.36 10.11
C ARG A 69 4.43 8.85 9.71
N SER A 70 5.62 9.41 9.54
CA SER A 70 5.79 10.81 9.12
C SER A 70 5.27 11.01 7.69
N ASP A 71 5.63 10.12 6.76
CA ASP A 71 5.16 10.18 5.38
C ASP A 71 3.64 10.09 5.29
N LEU A 72 3.05 9.22 6.11
CA LEU A 72 1.60 9.06 6.21
C LEU A 72 0.92 10.34 6.72
N LEU A 73 1.50 10.99 7.73
CA LEU A 73 0.96 12.24 8.28
C LEU A 73 1.06 13.39 7.27
N ASP A 74 2.20 13.53 6.59
CA ASP A 74 2.40 14.54 5.57
C ASP A 74 1.44 14.34 4.39
N TYR A 75 1.24 13.10 3.95
CA TYR A 75 0.29 12.79 2.90
C TYR A 75 -1.16 13.10 3.32
N ALA A 76 -1.57 12.66 4.51
CA ALA A 76 -2.91 12.93 5.04
C ALA A 76 -3.19 14.43 5.19
N TYR A 77 -2.20 15.21 5.68
CA TYR A 77 -2.30 16.66 5.78
C TYR A 77 -2.47 17.32 4.40
N ASN A 78 -1.66 16.95 3.42
CA ASN A 78 -1.74 17.48 2.06
C ASN A 78 -3.06 17.10 1.36
N LEU A 79 -3.58 15.90 1.62
CA LEU A 79 -4.85 15.45 1.07
C LEU A 79 -6.04 16.25 1.65
N GLY A 80 -5.98 16.57 2.95
CA GLY A 80 -6.94 17.46 3.60
C GLY A 80 -6.83 18.91 3.11
N PHE A 81 -5.62 19.40 2.86
CA PHE A 81 -5.40 20.75 2.32
C PHE A 81 -5.88 20.90 0.87
N ASN A 82 -5.69 19.89 0.02
CA ASN A 82 -6.19 19.87 -1.36
C ASN A 82 -7.72 19.72 -1.47
N ARG A 83 -8.42 19.42 -0.36
CA ARG A 83 -9.89 19.32 -0.30
C ARG A 83 -10.57 20.62 0.18
N LEU A 84 -9.81 21.65 0.54
CA LEU A 84 -10.29 22.99 0.92
C LEU A 84 -10.21 23.97 -0.26
#